data_AF-A0A8C6ZAX2-F1
#
_entry.id   AF-A0A8C6ZAX2-F1
#
_cell.length_a   1.000
_cell.length_b   1.000
_cell.length_c   1.000
_cell.angle_alpha   90.00
_cell.angle_beta   90.00
_cell.angle_gamma   90.00
#
_symmetry.space_group_name_H-M   'P 1'
#
loop_
_entity.id
_entity.type
_entity.pdbx_description
1 polymer ?
#
loop_
_entity_poly.entity_id
_entity_poly.type
_entity_poly.pdbx_seq_one_letter_code
_entity_poly.pdbx_strand_id
1 'polypeptide(L)'
;MPLSEGSYLPPAAFVLSHVLGIAGVLYWRSRSGADERDRVQKKTFTKWVNKHLMKVRKHINDLYEDLRDGHNLISLLEVLSGVKLPREKGRMRFHRLQNVQIALDFLKQRQVKLVNIRNDDITDGNPKLTLGLIWTIILHFQVRARASRTEGHAGRAEGASPRPDCSWDVAPLWSP
;
A
#
# COMPACT_ATOMS: atom_id res chain seq x y z
N MET A 1 -42.44 59.62 -21.81
CA MET A 1 -41.94 58.24 -21.69
C MET A 1 -40.42 58.29 -21.62
N PRO A 2 -39.76 57.85 -20.54
CA PRO A 2 -38.34 57.60 -20.60
C PRO A 2 -38.08 56.15 -21.05
N LEU A 3 -37.13 56.04 -21.97
CA LEU A 3 -36.66 54.81 -22.61
C LEU A 3 -35.89 53.94 -21.61
N SER A 4 -35.97 52.63 -21.84
CA SER A 4 -35.45 51.54 -21.01
C SER A 4 -34.05 51.80 -20.46
N GLU A 5 -33.89 51.68 -19.14
CA GLU A 5 -32.58 51.48 -18.51
C GLU A 5 -32.00 50.18 -19.07
N GLY A 6 -31.13 50.32 -20.07
CA GLY A 6 -30.26 49.25 -20.52
C GLY A 6 -29.47 48.77 -19.32
N SER A 7 -29.57 47.48 -19.03
CA SER A 7 -28.93 46.80 -17.91
C SER A 7 -27.40 46.90 -17.99
N TYR A 8 -26.86 48.03 -17.52
CA TYR A 8 -25.43 48.24 -17.34
C TYR A 8 -24.98 47.43 -16.13
N LEU A 9 -24.41 46.25 -16.39
CA LEU A 9 -23.75 45.48 -15.35
C LEU A 9 -22.50 46.26 -14.90
N PRO A 10 -22.34 46.59 -13.61
CA PRO A 10 -21.21 47.38 -13.15
C PRO A 10 -19.88 46.68 -13.50
N PRO A 11 -18.80 47.42 -13.84
CA PRO A 11 -17.50 46.83 -14.21
C PRO A 11 -16.96 45.81 -13.19
N ALA A 12 -17.31 45.96 -11.90
CA ALA A 12 -16.99 45.02 -10.85
C ALA A 12 -17.54 43.59 -11.10
N ALA A 13 -18.70 43.45 -11.75
CA ALA A 13 -19.28 42.15 -12.08
C ALA A 13 -18.48 41.39 -13.15
N PHE A 14 -17.85 42.11 -14.09
CA PHE A 14 -16.93 41.52 -15.07
C PHE A 14 -15.64 41.02 -14.41
N VAL A 15 -15.09 41.79 -13.47
CA VAL A 15 -13.91 41.38 -12.69
C VAL A 15 -14.23 40.16 -11.84
N LEU A 16 -15.38 40.13 -11.18
CA LEU A 16 -15.83 38.98 -10.37
C LEU A 16 -15.99 37.72 -11.23
N SER A 17 -16.57 37.84 -12.43
CA SER A 17 -16.72 36.72 -13.38
C SER A 17 -15.38 36.16 -13.84
N HIS A 18 -14.40 37.02 -14.15
CA HIS A 18 -13.06 36.59 -14.54
C HIS A 18 -12.29 35.96 -13.38
N VAL A 19 -12.36 36.54 -12.18
CA VAL A 19 -11.71 36.00 -10.98
C VAL A 19 -12.30 34.64 -10.61
N LEU A 20 -13.63 34.48 -10.66
CA LEU A 20 -14.30 33.19 -10.44
C LEU A 20 -13.96 32.17 -11.53
N GLY A 21 -13.82 32.60 -12.78
CA GLY A 21 -13.39 31.75 -13.89
C GLY A 21 -11.96 31.22 -13.73
N ILE A 22 -11.01 32.10 -13.41
CA ILE A 22 -9.61 31.74 -13.17
C ILE A 22 -9.47 30.89 -11.90
N ALA A 23 -10.14 31.26 -10.80
CA ALA A 23 -10.19 30.46 -9.58
C ALA A 23 -10.82 29.09 -9.85
N GLY A 24 -11.86 29.02 -10.68
CA GLY A 24 -12.49 27.78 -11.13
C GLY A 24 -11.55 26.88 -11.93
N VAL A 25 -10.79 27.43 -12.88
CA VAL A 25 -9.81 26.68 -13.68
C VAL A 25 -8.62 26.20 -12.83
N LEU A 26 -8.11 27.03 -11.92
CA LEU A 26 -7.02 26.65 -11.01
C LEU A 26 -7.49 25.61 -9.98
N TYR A 27 -8.70 25.78 -9.44
CA TYR A 27 -9.34 24.83 -8.56
C TYR A 27 -9.55 23.48 -9.27
N TRP A 28 -10.11 23.49 -10.49
CA TRP A 28 -10.30 22.30 -11.31
C TRP A 28 -8.96 21.61 -11.60
N ARG A 29 -7.95 22.35 -12.07
CA ARG A 29 -6.62 21.79 -12.37
C ARG A 29 -5.92 21.19 -11.15
N SER A 30 -6.02 21.85 -9.99
CA SER A 30 -5.47 21.34 -8.73
C SER A 30 -6.20 20.07 -8.26
N ARG A 31 -7.54 20.05 -8.39
CA ARG A 31 -8.39 18.93 -7.97
C ARG A 31 -8.29 17.73 -8.90
N SER A 32 -8.29 17.92 -10.22
CA SER A 32 -8.10 16.83 -11.20
C SER A 32 -6.77 16.10 -11.00
N GLY A 33 -5.71 16.82 -10.63
CA GLY A 33 -4.41 16.20 -10.33
C GLY A 33 -4.41 15.37 -9.05
N ALA A 34 -5.17 15.76 -8.03
CA ALA A 34 -5.33 14.99 -6.80
C ALA A 34 -6.17 13.72 -7.02
N ASP A 35 -7.31 13.87 -7.69
CA ASP A 35 -8.22 12.75 -7.98
C ASP A 35 -7.53 11.67 -8.84
N GLU A 36 -6.71 12.08 -9.81
CA GLU A 36 -5.96 11.13 -10.64
C GLU A 36 -4.89 10.35 -9.84
N ARG A 37 -4.14 11.04 -8.97
CA ARG A 37 -3.16 10.39 -8.09
C ARG A 37 -3.83 9.37 -7.16
N ASP A 38 -4.97 9.73 -6.59
CA ASP A 38 -5.73 8.85 -5.71
C ASP A 38 -6.28 7.61 -6.46
N ARG A 39 -6.73 7.79 -7.70
CA ARG A 39 -7.16 6.68 -8.59
C ARG A 39 -6.01 5.74 -8.91
N VAL A 40 -4.84 6.28 -9.29
CA VAL A 40 -3.64 5.50 -9.62
C VAL A 40 -3.15 4.74 -8.38
N GLN A 41 -3.15 5.38 -7.21
CA GLN A 41 -2.76 4.76 -5.95
C GLN A 41 -3.70 3.60 -5.59
N LYS A 42 -5.03 3.83 -5.61
CA LYS A 42 -6.04 2.79 -5.37
C LYS A 42 -5.83 1.62 -6.31
N LYS A 43 -5.66 1.86 -7.61
CA LYS A 43 -5.47 0.82 -8.62
C LYS A 43 -4.20 0.00 -8.36
N THR A 44 -3.12 0.67 -7.97
CA THR A 44 -1.84 0.01 -7.65
C THR A 44 -1.96 -0.89 -6.43
N PHE A 45 -2.58 -0.39 -5.36
CA PHE A 45 -2.80 -1.18 -4.14
C PHE A 45 -3.76 -2.34 -4.38
N THR A 46 -4.83 -2.12 -5.15
CA THR A 46 -5.79 -3.18 -5.54
C THR A 46 -5.08 -4.30 -6.29
N LYS A 47 -4.25 -3.97 -7.29
CA LYS A 47 -3.44 -4.95 -8.02
C LYS A 47 -2.49 -5.71 -7.10
N TRP A 48 -1.83 -5.01 -6.17
CA TRP A 48 -0.92 -5.64 -5.22
C TRP A 48 -1.66 -6.62 -4.30
N VAL A 49 -2.80 -6.23 -3.75
CA VAL A 49 -3.64 -7.11 -2.92
C VAL A 49 -4.09 -8.33 -3.72
N ASN A 50 -4.60 -8.13 -4.94
CA ASN A 50 -5.04 -9.24 -5.80
C ASN A 50 -3.91 -10.21 -6.14
N LYS A 51 -2.69 -9.73 -6.39
CA LYS A 51 -1.51 -10.60 -6.60
C LYS A 51 -1.32 -11.60 -5.45
N HIS A 52 -1.61 -11.19 -4.22
CA HIS A 52 -1.51 -12.07 -3.06
C HIS A 52 -2.78 -12.92 -2.85
N LEU A 53 -3.96 -12.32 -2.97
CA LEU A 53 -5.24 -13.03 -2.77
C LEU A 53 -5.49 -14.14 -3.80
N MET A 54 -4.99 -14.01 -5.03
CA MET A 54 -5.10 -15.04 -6.05
C MET A 54 -4.45 -16.38 -5.63
N LYS A 55 -3.44 -16.35 -4.73
CA LYS A 55 -2.83 -17.57 -4.16
C LYS A 55 -3.81 -18.41 -3.34
N VAL A 56 -4.88 -17.80 -2.85
CA VAL A 56 -5.98 -18.46 -2.12
C VAL A 56 -7.31 -18.35 -2.88
N ARG A 57 -7.25 -18.15 -4.21
CA ARG A 57 -8.40 -18.04 -5.12
C ARG A 57 -9.42 -16.96 -4.70
N LYS A 58 -8.92 -15.85 -4.16
CA LYS A 58 -9.73 -14.66 -3.82
C LYS A 58 -9.35 -13.47 -4.71
N HIS A 59 -10.31 -12.58 -4.91
CA HIS A 59 -10.14 -11.37 -5.72
C HIS A 59 -11.01 -10.25 -5.14
N ILE A 60 -10.51 -9.01 -5.22
CA ILE A 60 -11.24 -7.79 -4.88
C ILE A 60 -11.36 -6.88 -6.11
N ASN A 61 -12.52 -6.25 -6.26
CA ASN A 61 -12.83 -5.30 -7.32
C ASN A 61 -12.71 -3.86 -6.80
N ASP A 62 -13.23 -3.60 -5.60
CA ASP A 62 -13.12 -2.31 -4.94
C ASP A 62 -12.45 -2.47 -3.58
N LEU A 63 -11.25 -1.89 -3.45
CA LEU A 63 -10.47 -1.89 -2.22
C LEU A 63 -11.23 -1.35 -1.00
N TYR A 64 -12.13 -0.38 -1.17
CA TYR A 64 -12.81 0.28 -0.06
C TYR A 64 -14.06 -0.48 0.38
N GLU A 65 -14.64 -1.30 -0.50
CA GLU A 65 -15.82 -2.10 -0.19
C GLU A 65 -15.45 -3.53 0.22
N ASP A 66 -14.57 -4.17 -0.54
CA ASP A 66 -14.29 -5.60 -0.40
C ASP A 66 -13.38 -5.91 0.81
N LEU A 67 -12.86 -4.89 1.51
CA LEU A 67 -12.09 -5.07 2.74
C LEU A 67 -12.93 -4.87 4.01
N ARG A 68 -14.15 -4.36 3.90
CA ARG A 68 -14.99 -3.92 5.04
C ARG A 68 -15.44 -5.06 5.95
N ASP A 69 -15.54 -6.28 5.41
CA ASP A 69 -15.93 -7.46 6.18
C ASP A 69 -14.76 -8.09 6.97
N GLY A 70 -13.53 -7.62 6.71
CA GLY A 70 -12.29 -8.12 7.30
C GLY A 70 -11.80 -9.46 6.74
N HIS A 71 -12.59 -10.23 5.99
CA HIS A 71 -12.21 -11.56 5.53
C HIS A 71 -11.05 -11.52 4.52
N ASN A 72 -11.05 -10.54 3.62
CA ASN A 72 -9.99 -10.35 2.64
C ASN A 72 -8.71 -9.82 3.29
N LEU A 73 -8.81 -8.94 4.30
CA LEU A 73 -7.67 -8.50 5.11
C LEU A 73 -7.01 -9.67 5.83
N ILE A 74 -7.79 -10.51 6.51
CA ILE A 74 -7.27 -11.71 7.17
C ILE A 74 -6.58 -12.62 6.15
N SER A 75 -7.21 -12.87 5.00
CA SER A 75 -6.63 -13.76 3.97
C SER A 75 -5.32 -13.22 3.40
N LEU A 76 -5.23 -11.91 3.21
CA LEU A 76 -4.01 -11.24 2.78
C LEU A 76 -2.89 -11.44 3.81
N LEU A 77 -3.18 -11.22 5.10
CA LEU A 77 -2.20 -11.40 6.18
C LEU A 77 -1.75 -12.86 6.33
N GLU A 78 -2.65 -13.82 6.18
CA GLU A 78 -2.29 -15.25 6.16
C GLU A 78 -1.33 -15.57 5.01
N VAL A 79 -1.60 -15.07 3.81
CA VAL A 79 -0.75 -15.29 2.63
C VAL A 79 0.62 -14.62 2.79
N LEU A 80 0.67 -13.43 3.37
CA LEU A 80 1.91 -12.67 3.56
C LEU A 80 2.79 -13.26 4.67
N SER A 81 2.18 -13.75 5.74
CA SER A 81 2.88 -14.22 6.93
C SER A 81 3.08 -15.73 7.01
N GLY A 82 2.31 -16.51 6.25
CA GLY A 82 2.25 -17.97 6.34
C GLY A 82 1.50 -18.50 7.58
N VAL A 83 0.94 -17.62 8.41
CA VAL A 83 0.26 -17.99 9.68
C VAL A 83 -1.26 -17.95 9.48
N LYS A 84 -1.97 -18.96 10.00
CA LYS A 84 -3.44 -18.99 10.00
C LYS A 84 -4.01 -18.11 11.11
N LEU A 85 -5.09 -17.39 10.79
CA LEU A 85 -5.73 -16.45 11.68
C LEU A 85 -7.18 -16.85 11.98
N PRO A 86 -7.70 -16.55 13.18
CA PRO A 86 -9.10 -16.80 13.50
C PRO A 86 -10.02 -15.94 12.62
N ARG A 87 -11.26 -16.42 12.42
CA ARG A 87 -12.26 -15.74 11.58
C ARG A 87 -13.62 -15.89 12.24
N GLU A 88 -14.25 -14.78 12.54
CA GLU A 88 -15.63 -14.75 12.98
C GLU A 88 -16.58 -14.98 11.81
N LYS A 89 -17.56 -15.86 12.02
CA LYS A 89 -18.60 -16.17 11.04
C LYS A 89 -19.85 -15.38 11.38
N GLY A 90 -20.37 -14.64 10.41
CA GLY A 90 -21.63 -13.91 10.58
C GLY A 90 -21.73 -12.73 9.64
N ARG A 91 -22.94 -12.20 9.48
CA ARG A 91 -23.23 -11.09 8.55
C ARG A 91 -23.43 -9.74 9.23
N MET A 92 -23.65 -9.73 10.55
CA MET A 92 -23.86 -8.52 11.34
C MET A 92 -22.60 -7.66 11.43
N ARG A 93 -22.77 -6.35 11.63
CA ARG A 93 -21.66 -5.38 11.78
C ARG A 93 -20.66 -5.78 12.85
N PHE A 94 -21.14 -6.37 13.96
CA PHE A 94 -20.29 -6.87 15.03
C PHE A 94 -19.24 -7.89 14.53
N HIS A 95 -19.64 -8.87 13.72
CA HIS A 95 -18.71 -9.87 13.16
C HIS A 95 -17.68 -9.23 12.22
N ARG A 96 -18.10 -8.23 11.43
CA ARG A 96 -17.19 -7.48 10.54
C ARG A 96 -16.14 -6.71 11.34
N LEU A 97 -16.58 -5.96 12.35
CA LEU A 97 -15.70 -5.22 13.27
C LEU A 97 -14.70 -6.16 13.94
N GLN A 98 -15.14 -7.34 14.35
CA GLN A 98 -14.27 -8.34 14.99
C GLN A 98 -13.26 -8.95 14.00
N ASN A 99 -13.66 -9.27 12.78
CA ASN A 99 -12.74 -9.74 11.74
C ASN A 99 -11.67 -8.69 11.39
N VAL A 100 -12.07 -7.42 11.27
CA VAL A 100 -11.11 -6.32 11.09
C VAL A 100 -10.20 -6.21 12.30
N GLN A 101 -10.75 -6.28 13.53
CA GLN A 101 -9.98 -6.20 14.77
C GLN A 101 -8.88 -7.29 14.84
N ILE A 102 -9.22 -8.54 14.51
CA ILE A 102 -8.26 -9.66 14.44
C ILE A 102 -7.09 -9.31 13.51
N ALA A 103 -7.39 -8.75 12.33
CA ALA A 103 -6.36 -8.35 11.38
C ALA A 103 -5.45 -7.22 11.94
N LEU A 104 -6.04 -6.22 12.59
CA LEU A 104 -5.29 -5.11 13.19
C LEU A 104 -4.42 -5.57 14.37
N ASP A 105 -4.94 -6.44 15.23
CA ASP A 105 -4.19 -6.94 16.38
C ASP A 105 -3.04 -7.85 15.97
N PHE A 106 -3.22 -8.65 14.92
CA PHE A 106 -2.11 -9.40 14.32
C PHE A 106 -0.97 -8.49 13.83
N LEU A 107 -1.31 -7.34 13.23
CA LEU A 107 -0.32 -6.35 12.81
C LEU A 107 0.41 -5.74 14.02
N LYS A 108 -0.32 -5.39 15.09
CA LYS A 108 0.29 -4.87 16.33
C LYS A 108 1.22 -5.89 16.97
N GLN A 109 0.83 -7.16 17.03
CA GLN A 109 1.67 -8.26 17.54
C GLN A 109 3.00 -8.39 16.77
N ARG A 110 3.00 -8.03 15.47
CA ARG A 110 4.20 -7.97 14.63
C ARG A 110 4.92 -6.62 14.67
N GLN A 111 4.65 -5.80 15.68
CA GLN A 111 5.25 -4.48 15.91
C GLN A 111 4.99 -3.48 14.77
N VAL A 112 3.87 -3.63 14.06
CA VAL A 112 3.43 -2.66 13.04
C VAL A 112 2.76 -1.49 13.75
N LYS A 113 3.25 -0.27 13.51
CA LYS A 113 2.68 0.96 14.06
C LYS A 113 1.44 1.37 13.26
N LEU A 114 0.26 1.09 13.80
CA LEU A 114 -1.02 1.55 13.26
C LEU A 114 -1.38 2.90 13.88
N VAL A 115 -0.97 3.99 13.24
CA VAL A 115 -1.28 5.35 13.73
C VAL A 115 -2.70 5.73 13.32
N ASN A 116 -3.58 5.91 14.29
CA ASN A 116 -4.93 6.44 14.10
C ASN A 116 -5.80 5.62 13.10
N ILE A 117 -5.67 4.30 13.12
CA ILE A 117 -6.52 3.38 12.35
C ILE A 117 -7.28 2.51 13.34
N ARG A 118 -8.61 2.61 13.33
CA ARG A 118 -9.50 1.76 14.12
C ARG A 118 -10.25 0.76 13.23
N ASN A 119 -10.94 -0.20 13.86
CA ASN A 119 -11.68 -1.22 13.11
C ASN A 119 -12.98 -0.69 12.48
N ASP A 120 -13.63 0.30 13.10
CA ASP A 120 -14.80 0.99 12.56
C ASP A 120 -14.45 1.75 11.28
N ASP A 121 -13.30 2.44 11.23
CA ASP A 121 -12.85 3.17 10.05
C ASP A 121 -12.78 2.31 8.79
N ILE A 122 -12.30 1.07 8.94
CA ILE A 122 -12.19 0.10 7.84
C ILE A 122 -13.54 -0.54 7.53
N THR A 123 -14.33 -0.86 8.56
CA THR A 123 -15.66 -1.46 8.38
C THR A 123 -16.63 -0.49 7.69
N ASP A 124 -16.47 0.80 7.95
CA ASP A 124 -17.28 1.87 7.34
C ASP A 124 -16.74 2.29 5.96
N GLY A 125 -15.57 1.79 5.55
CA GLY A 125 -15.02 1.96 4.21
C GLY A 125 -14.29 3.29 3.98
N ASN A 126 -13.71 3.90 5.03
CA ASN A 126 -13.00 5.17 4.91
C ASN A 126 -11.82 5.05 3.92
N PRO A 127 -11.84 5.73 2.76
CA PRO A 127 -10.84 5.55 1.71
C PRO A 127 -9.42 5.86 2.18
N LYS A 128 -9.24 6.97 2.92
CA LYS A 128 -7.93 7.45 3.36
C LYS A 128 -7.29 6.49 4.35
N LEU A 129 -8.07 6.02 5.33
CA LEU A 129 -7.59 5.09 6.35
C LEU A 129 -7.38 3.68 5.79
N THR A 130 -8.23 3.25 4.84
CA THR A 130 -8.05 1.96 4.14
C THR A 130 -6.78 1.95 3.29
N LEU A 131 -6.51 3.02 2.53
CA LEU A 131 -5.25 3.16 1.79
C LEU A 131 -4.05 3.18 2.74
N GLY A 132 -4.14 3.92 3.85
CA GLY A 132 -3.09 3.99 4.87
C GLY A 132 -2.79 2.62 5.50
N LEU A 133 -3.82 1.81 5.75
CA LEU A 133 -3.66 0.44 6.25
C LEU A 133 -2.93 -0.44 5.25
N ILE A 134 -3.37 -0.47 3.99
CA ILE A 134 -2.76 -1.30 2.94
C ILE A 134 -1.31 -0.87 2.68
N TRP A 135 -1.05 0.44 2.65
CA TRP A 135 0.31 0.98 2.57
C TRP A 135 1.21 0.47 3.70
N THR A 136 0.72 0.54 4.94
CA THR A 136 1.44 0.06 6.12
C THR A 136 1.77 -1.43 6.02
N ILE A 137 0.82 -2.26 5.55
CA ILE A 137 1.03 -3.70 5.32
C ILE A 137 2.10 -3.92 4.24
N ILE A 138 1.99 -3.22 3.11
CA ILE A 138 2.95 -3.32 2.00
C ILE A 138 4.36 -3.01 2.51
N LEU A 139 4.54 -1.87 3.19
CA LEU A 139 5.83 -1.41 3.67
C LEU A 139 6.46 -2.45 4.61
N HIS A 140 5.69 -2.94 5.58
CA HIS A 140 6.20 -3.90 6.56
C HIS A 140 6.66 -5.22 5.93
N PHE A 141 5.84 -5.82 5.06
CA PHE A 141 6.17 -7.12 4.47
C PHE A 141 7.18 -7.05 3.33
N GLN A 142 7.22 -5.97 2.55
CA GLN A 142 8.21 -5.82 1.49
C GLN A 142 9.61 -5.48 2.02
N VAL A 143 9.72 -4.61 3.04
CA VAL A 143 11.02 -4.27 3.64
C VAL A 143 11.63 -5.50 4.31
N ARG A 144 10.85 -6.25 5.10
CA ARG A 144 11.31 -7.50 5.74
C ARG A 144 11.74 -8.57 4.73
N ALA A 145 11.03 -8.70 3.60
CA ALA A 145 11.38 -9.64 2.55
C ALA A 145 12.68 -9.28 1.80
N ARG A 146 13.08 -8.00 1.82
CA ARG A 146 14.35 -7.54 1.23
C ARG A 146 15.52 -7.75 2.21
N ALA A 147 15.33 -7.42 3.48
CA ALA A 147 16.34 -7.62 4.53
C ALA A 147 16.79 -9.09 4.67
N SER A 148 15.83 -10.03 4.61
CA SER A 148 16.12 -11.47 4.66
C SER A 148 16.89 -12.01 3.44
N ARG A 149 16.80 -11.35 2.26
CA ARG A 149 17.58 -11.76 1.07
C ARG A 149 19.03 -11.29 1.12
N THR A 150 19.29 -10.13 1.73
CA THR A 150 20.65 -9.58 1.82
C THR A 150 21.52 -10.38 2.79
N GLU A 151 20.96 -10.93 3.87
CA GLU A 151 21.68 -11.81 4.80
C GLU A 151 22.08 -13.15 4.16
N GLY A 152 21.22 -13.72 3.31
CA GLY A 152 21.50 -14.98 2.60
C GLY A 152 22.62 -14.89 1.54
N HIS A 153 22.98 -13.68 1.10
CA HIS A 153 24.07 -13.47 0.14
C HIS A 153 25.42 -13.20 0.81
N ALA A 154 25.42 -12.64 2.03
CA ALA A 154 26.64 -12.43 2.83
C ALA A 154 27.17 -13.74 3.43
N GLY A 155 26.29 -14.70 3.76
CA GLY A 155 26.68 -16.00 4.34
C GLY A 155 27.33 -17.01 3.37
N ARG A 156 27.58 -16.65 2.10
CA ARG A 156 28.23 -17.55 1.12
C ARG A 156 29.71 -17.22 0.84
N ALA A 157 30.26 -16.20 1.50
CA ALA A 157 31.65 -15.76 1.31
C ALA A 157 32.65 -16.24 2.38
N GLU A 158 32.21 -16.92 3.46
CA GLU A 158 33.08 -17.36 4.58
C GLU A 158 33.45 -18.85 4.57
N GLY A 159 33.42 -19.52 3.41
CA GLY A 159 33.72 -20.96 3.27
C GLY A 159 34.98 -21.31 2.47
N ALA A 160 35.72 -20.34 1.93
CA ALA A 160 36.93 -20.62 1.16
C ALA A 160 38.16 -20.63 2.07
N SER A 161 38.48 -21.80 2.62
CA SER A 161 39.78 -22.07 3.22
C SER A 161 40.89 -21.81 2.17
N PRO A 162 41.94 -21.02 2.48
CA PRO A 162 43.10 -20.91 1.60
C PRO A 162 43.77 -22.29 1.55
N ARG A 163 43.83 -22.90 0.36
CA ARG A 163 44.64 -24.10 0.18
C ARG A 163 46.11 -23.77 0.47
N PRO A 164 46.88 -24.68 1.09
CA PRO A 164 48.30 -24.47 1.25
C PRO A 164 48.95 -24.46 -0.14
N ASP A 165 49.78 -23.45 -0.35
CA ASP A 165 50.62 -23.26 -1.52
C ASP A 165 51.50 -24.50 -1.72
N CYS A 166 51.34 -25.19 -2.85
CA CYS A 166 52.18 -26.31 -3.20
C CYS A 166 53.54 -25.77 -3.66
N SER A 167 54.45 -25.67 -2.70
CA SER A 167 55.89 -25.61 -2.92
C SER A 167 56.32 -26.60 -4.00
N TRP A 168 56.87 -26.09 -5.10
CA TRP A 168 57.56 -26.87 -6.13
C TRP A 168 59.04 -26.52 -6.20
N ASP A 169 59.71 -26.28 -5.07
CA ASP A 169 61.16 -26.09 -5.10
C ASP A 169 61.94 -27.38 -4.78
N VAL A 170 62.74 -27.76 -5.78
CA VAL A 170 64.01 -28.51 -5.81
C VAL A 170 64.04 -30.01 -5.41
N ALA A 171 64.43 -30.87 -6.38
CA ALA A 171 65.81 -31.40 -6.53
C ALA A 171 65.92 -32.32 -7.80
N PRO A 172 67.10 -32.86 -8.20
CA PRO A 172 67.71 -32.57 -9.51
C PRO A 172 67.97 -33.84 -10.36
N LEU A 173 68.74 -33.67 -11.45
CA LEU A 173 69.56 -34.67 -12.15
C LEU A 173 69.06 -35.11 -13.53
N TRP A 174 69.55 -34.42 -14.57
CA TRP A 174 70.27 -35.05 -15.68
C TRP A 174 70.91 -34.01 -16.59
N SER A 175 72.23 -34.10 -16.77
CA SER A 175 72.92 -33.76 -18.02
C SER A 175 73.98 -34.84 -18.26
N PRO A 176 74.13 -35.35 -19.50
CA PRO A 176 75.31 -36.08 -19.93
C PRO A 176 76.51 -35.16 -20.18
#